data_AF-X1TSS1-F1
#
_entry.id   AF-X1TSS1-F1
#
_cell.length_a   1.000
_cell.length_b   1.000
_cell.length_c   1.000
_cell.angle_alpha   90.00
_cell.angle_beta   90.00
_cell.angle_gamma   90.00
#
_symmetry.space_group_name_H-M   'P 1'
#
loop_
_entity.id
_entity.type
_entity.pdbx_description
1 polymer ?
#
loop_
_entity_poly.entity_id
_entity_poly.type
_entity_poly.pdbx_seq_one_letter_code
_entity_poly.pdbx_strand_id
1 'polypeptide(L)' 'MKLEMRLIKEFEDESNMRASRDAIKVKAEQAGYIFLWTVSE' A
#
# COMPACT_ATOMS: atom_id res chain seq x y z
N MET A 1 -11.44 10.04 16.14
CA MET A 1 -9.99 9.80 16.41
C MET A 1 -9.42 9.03 15.22
N LYS A 2 -8.23 9.36 14.73
CA LYS A 2 -7.63 8.75 13.52
C LYS A 2 -6.31 8.06 13.90
N LEU A 3 -6.15 6.81 13.52
CA LEU A 3 -4.89 6.07 13.59
C LEU A 3 -4.31 5.98 12.16
N GLU A 4 -3.06 6.39 11.97
CA GLU A 4 -2.36 6.30 10.70
C GLU A 4 -1.09 5.48 10.88
N MET A 5 -0.90 4.46 10.03
CA MET A 5 0.28 3.62 9.99
C MET A 5 0.87 3.68 8.58
N ARG A 6 2.20 3.88 8.48
CA ARG A 6 2.91 3.92 7.19
C ARG A 6 3.86 2.73 7.10
N LEU A 7 3.76 1.99 6.00
CA LEU A 7 4.64 0.88 5.67
C LEU A 7 5.41 1.26 4.41
N ILE A 8 6.73 1.30 4.50
CA ILE A 8 7.61 1.62 3.36
C ILE A 8 8.35 0.34 2.98
N LYS A 9 8.32 0.00 1.69
CA LYS A 9 9.06 -1.12 1.11
C LYS A 9 9.60 -0.69 -0.24
N GLU A 10 10.90 -0.87 -0.44
CA GLU A 10 11.56 -0.57 -1.71
C GLU A 10 11.49 -1.78 -2.64
N PHE A 11 11.42 -1.50 -3.93
CA PHE A 11 11.37 -2.50 -4.98
C PHE A 11 12.32 -2.09 -6.10
N GLU A 12 13.09 -3.05 -6.61
CA GLU A 12 13.95 -2.87 -7.78
C GLU A 12 13.17 -3.02 -9.10
N ASP A 13 12.00 -3.66 -9.04
CA ASP A 13 11.13 -3.95 -10.19
C ASP A 13 9.73 -3.36 -9.97
N GLU A 14 9.27 -2.55 -10.94
CA GLU A 14 7.99 -1.86 -10.88
C GLU A 14 6.77 -2.81 -10.93
N SER A 15 6.86 -3.92 -11.68
CA SER A 15 5.80 -4.92 -11.74
C SER A 15 5.62 -5.59 -10.37
N ASN A 16 6.72 -5.92 -9.70
CA ASN A 16 6.70 -6.48 -8.35
C ASN A 16 6.13 -5.47 -7.33
N MET A 17 6.48 -4.18 -7.47
CA MET A 17 5.91 -3.11 -6.65
C MET A 17 4.39 -3.03 -6.82
N ARG A 18 3.90 -3.01 -8.07
CA ARG A 18 2.47 -2.91 -8.39
C ARG A 18 1.70 -4.14 -7.89
N ALA A 19 2.24 -5.35 -8.07
CA ALA A 19 1.65 -6.57 -7.53
C ALA A 19 1.54 -6.55 -6.00
N SER A 20 2.60 -6.10 -5.32
CA SER A 20 2.58 -5.97 -3.86
C SER A 20 1.61 -4.89 -3.38
N ARG A 21 1.50 -3.76 -4.09
CA ARG A 21 0.50 -2.71 -3.82
C ARG A 21 -0.91 -3.29 -3.87
N ASP A 22 -1.24 -4.00 -4.94
CA ASP A 22 -2.59 -4.52 -5.14
C ASP A 22 -2.96 -5.53 -4.05
N ALA A 23 -2.01 -6.39 -3.65
CA ALA A 23 -2.20 -7.31 -2.53
C ALA A 23 -2.45 -6.57 -1.19
N ILE A 24 -1.73 -5.48 -0.93
CA ILE A 24 -1.92 -4.68 0.30
C ILE A 24 -3.25 -3.94 0.26
N LYS A 25 -3.62 -3.36 -0.88
CA LYS A 25 -4.90 -2.67 -1.07
C LYS A 25 -6.07 -3.60 -0.74
N VAL A 26 -6.09 -4.81 -1.31
CA VAL A 26 -7.14 -5.79 -1.06
C VAL A 26 -7.22 -6.14 0.43
N LYS A 27 -6.08 -6.38 1.10
CA LYS A 27 -6.07 -6.68 2.54
C LYS A 27 -6.54 -5.51 3.39
N ALA A 28 -6.16 -4.28 3.04
CA ALA A 28 -6.60 -3.08 3.74
C ALA A 28 -8.11 -2.89 3.62
N GLU A 29 -8.66 -3.02 2.42
CA GLU A 29 -10.10 -2.93 2.15
C GLU A 29 -10.89 -4.02 2.89
N GLN A 30 -10.39 -5.27 2.88
CA GLN A 30 -11.00 -6.38 3.62
C GLN A 30 -11.04 -6.16 5.14
N ALA A 31 -10.05 -5.45 5.68
CA ALA A 31 -9.98 -5.12 7.10
C ALA A 31 -10.66 -3.77 7.46
N GLY A 32 -11.31 -3.10 6.48
CA GLY A 32 -12.02 -1.85 6.70
C GLY A 32 -11.12 -0.61 6.79
N TYR A 33 -9.86 -0.71 6.36
CA TYR A 33 -8.93 0.42 6.30
C TYR A 33 -9.01 1.15 4.96
N ILE A 34 -8.72 2.45 5.00
CA ILE A 34 -8.56 3.28 3.79
C ILE A 34 -7.12 3.11 3.29
N PHE A 35 -6.97 2.65 2.05
CA PHE A 35 -5.68 2.56 1.38
C PHE A 35 -5.36 3.85 0.64
N LEU A 36 -4.21 4.46 0.95
CA LEU A 36 -3.69 5.65 0.25
C LEU A 36 -2.34 5.30 -0.37
N TRP A 37 -2.18 5.66 -1.65
CA TRP A 37 -0.95 5.45 -2.40
C TRP A 37 -0.41 6.80 -2.84
N THR A 38 0.80 7.14 -2.38
CA THR A 38 1.52 8.33 -2.82
C THR A 38 2.78 7.87 -3.54
N VAL A 39 2.91 8.23 -4.81
CA VAL A 39 4.17 8.08 -5.53
C VAL A 39 4.94 9.38 -5.29
N SER A 40 6.12 9.29 -4.67
CA SER A 40 7.07 10.40 -4.78
C SER A 40 7.72 10.26 -6.15
N GLU A 41 7.46 11.20 -7.04
CA GLU A 41 8.32 11.43 -8.21
C GLU A 41 9.70 11.93 -7.77
#